data_AF-A0A7Y7H3E4-F1
#
_entry.id   AF-A0A7Y7H3E4-F1
#
_cell.length_a   1.000
_cell.length_b   1.000
_cell.length_c   1.000
_cell.angle_alpha   90.00
_cell.angle_beta   90.00
_cell.angle_gamma   90.00
#
_symmetry.space_group_name_H-M   'P 1'
#
loop_
_entity.id
_entity.type
_entity.pdbx_description
1 polymer ?
#
loop_
_entity_poly.entity_id
_entity_poly.type
_entity_poly.pdbx_seq_one_letter_code
_entity_poly.pdbx_strand_id
1 'polypeptide(L)'
;MRNQPTIKKNSNSRFIRIQLIAGLLLLMISGAKAQQAKDPAVIGRWDITIDKGGKSLPSWLEVQKSGTHTLIGRFTYAFGSARPISEVKPHDGKYSFSIPLQWEEGNRNMDFEFEVKGEELTGTMVYSDGVTYHFTGVRAPSMTRTKAPVWGKPVKLFNGKDTKGWHTDGKNQWVVESGILRSKHSGANLITDQKFSDFKLHIEFRYQKGSNSGVYLRGRYEVQVIDTKTGEPEPINNQFSAIYGFLPPNKMMAKNAGEWQSYDITLVGRLVTIVANGTMVICQQEIPGITGGAIDSKEGEPGPLLIQGDHGPIDYRNIIITPAK
;
A
#
# COMPACT_ATOMS: atom_id res chain seq x y z
N MET A 1 66.71 3.83 -45.48
CA MET A 1 67.40 4.60 -46.55
C MET A 1 66.90 4.11 -47.89
N ARG A 2 66.48 5.06 -48.73
CA ARG A 2 66.46 5.07 -50.20
C ARG A 2 65.66 4.01 -51.00
N ASN A 3 64.71 4.58 -51.75
CA ASN A 3 64.48 4.41 -53.19
C ASN A 3 63.51 3.32 -53.68
N GLN A 4 62.30 3.77 -53.99
CA GLN A 4 61.56 3.46 -55.22
C GLN A 4 62.36 3.92 -56.48
N PRO A 5 61.90 3.69 -57.75
CA PRO A 5 61.14 2.58 -58.36
C PRO A 5 61.69 2.25 -59.80
N THR A 6 60.84 1.64 -60.65
CA THR A 6 60.80 1.55 -62.14
C THR A 6 60.95 0.12 -62.67
N ILE A 7 60.08 -0.38 -63.55
CA ILE A 7 60.11 -0.13 -65.01
C ILE A 7 58.76 -0.41 -65.70
N LYS A 8 58.37 0.57 -66.53
CA LYS A 8 57.69 0.63 -67.85
C LYS A 8 56.66 -0.42 -68.34
N LYS A 9 55.45 0.13 -68.59
CA LYS A 9 54.67 0.21 -69.86
C LYS A 9 55.03 -0.70 -71.06
N ASN A 10 53.99 -1.37 -71.57
CA ASN A 10 53.48 -1.39 -72.96
C ASN A 10 52.43 -2.53 -73.03
N SER A 11 51.38 -2.59 -73.85
CA SER A 11 50.77 -1.75 -74.89
C SER A 11 49.52 -2.54 -75.34
N ASN A 12 48.38 -1.86 -75.47
CA ASN A 12 47.25 -2.10 -76.39
C ASN A 12 46.93 -3.54 -76.87
N SER A 13 45.69 -4.01 -76.68
CA SER A 13 44.63 -3.82 -77.69
C SER A 13 43.35 -4.63 -77.44
N ARG A 14 42.23 -3.96 -77.71
CA ARG A 14 40.95 -4.43 -78.30
C ARG A 14 40.02 -5.40 -77.53
N PHE A 15 38.89 -4.79 -77.13
CA PHE A 15 37.50 -5.26 -77.25
C PHE A 15 37.15 -6.71 -76.87
N ILE A 16 36.31 -6.87 -75.83
CA ILE A 16 35.06 -7.63 -75.88
C ILE A 16 34.14 -7.14 -74.74
N ARG A 17 32.87 -6.94 -75.09
CA ARG A 17 31.76 -6.53 -74.22
C ARG A 17 31.55 -7.54 -73.09
N ILE A 18 31.53 -7.09 -71.83
CA ILE A 18 30.86 -7.83 -70.74
C ILE A 18 30.03 -6.82 -69.93
N GLN A 19 28.79 -7.23 -69.67
CA GLN A 19 27.64 -6.44 -69.27
C GLN A 19 27.81 -5.74 -67.92
N LEU A 20 27.29 -4.51 -67.82
CA LEU A 20 26.94 -3.89 -66.54
C LEU A 20 25.89 -4.75 -65.84
N ILE A 21 26.24 -5.35 -64.70
CA ILE A 21 25.27 -5.65 -63.65
C ILE A 21 25.77 -4.91 -62.40
N ALA A 22 25.33 -3.66 -62.28
CA ALA A 22 25.43 -2.93 -61.02
C ALA A 22 24.44 -3.59 -60.05
N GLY A 23 24.94 -4.43 -59.15
CA GLY A 23 24.16 -4.96 -58.04
C GLY A 23 23.86 -3.84 -57.04
N LEU A 24 22.74 -3.13 -57.23
CA LEU A 24 22.12 -2.37 -56.16
C LEU A 24 21.48 -3.38 -55.19
N LEU A 25 22.23 -3.79 -54.16
CA LEU A 25 21.61 -4.31 -52.95
C LEU A 25 21.00 -3.10 -52.22
N LEU A 26 19.71 -2.84 -52.46
CA LEU A 26 18.92 -2.06 -51.52
C LEU A 26 18.79 -2.90 -50.24
N LEU A 27 19.59 -2.57 -49.23
CA LEU A 27 19.31 -2.93 -47.84
C LEU A 27 18.00 -2.22 -47.44
N MET A 28 16.89 -2.88 -47.70
CA MET A 28 15.61 -2.58 -47.04
C MET A 28 15.77 -2.95 -45.57
N ILE A 29 16.30 -2.02 -44.78
CA ILE A 29 16.17 -2.08 -43.33
C ILE A 29 14.70 -1.78 -43.04
N SER A 30 13.88 -2.83 -43.06
CA SER A 30 12.54 -2.79 -42.47
C SER A 30 12.72 -2.52 -40.98
N GLY A 31 12.66 -1.25 -40.61
CA GLY A 31 12.53 -0.81 -39.22
C GLY A 31 11.17 -1.23 -38.70
N ALA A 32 10.98 -2.53 -38.44
CA ALA A 32 9.90 -2.99 -37.59
C ALA A 32 10.21 -2.45 -36.18
N LYS A 33 9.66 -1.27 -35.85
CA LYS A 33 9.50 -0.91 -34.45
C LYS A 33 8.65 -2.02 -33.84
N ALA A 34 9.25 -2.87 -33.02
CA ALA A 34 8.51 -3.80 -32.20
C ALA A 34 7.52 -2.95 -31.39
N GLN A 35 6.23 -3.02 -31.74
CA GLN A 35 5.19 -2.42 -30.95
C GLN A 35 5.22 -3.14 -29.61
N GLN A 36 5.78 -2.50 -28.59
CA GLN A 36 5.79 -3.08 -27.25
C GLN A 36 4.34 -3.35 -26.88
N ALA A 37 3.99 -4.62 -26.69
CA ALA A 37 2.63 -5.00 -26.35
C ALA A 37 2.22 -4.22 -25.10
N LYS A 38 1.08 -3.52 -25.18
CA LYS A 38 0.58 -2.73 -24.06
C LYS A 38 0.34 -3.67 -22.88
N ASP A 39 0.79 -3.25 -21.71
CA ASP A 39 0.60 -3.99 -20.47
C ASP A 39 -0.89 -4.31 -20.23
N PRO A 40 -1.22 -5.51 -19.72
CA PRO A 40 -2.59 -5.84 -19.35
C PRO A 40 -3.22 -4.79 -18.44
N ALA A 41 -4.47 -4.41 -18.71
CA ALA A 41 -5.17 -3.33 -18.00
C ALA A 41 -5.29 -3.57 -16.49
N VAL A 42 -5.25 -4.83 -16.05
CA VAL A 42 -5.27 -5.24 -14.64
C VAL A 42 -4.06 -4.76 -13.84
N ILE A 43 -2.91 -4.50 -14.48
CA ILE A 43 -1.70 -4.08 -13.78
C ILE A 43 -1.95 -2.71 -13.11
N GLY A 44 -1.57 -2.61 -11.84
CA GLY A 44 -1.74 -1.44 -11.00
C GLY A 44 -2.40 -1.77 -9.67
N ARG A 45 -2.85 -0.72 -8.99
CA ARG A 45 -3.45 -0.78 -7.65
C ARG A 45 -4.92 -0.40 -7.75
N TRP A 46 -5.74 -1.05 -6.94
CA TRP A 46 -7.19 -0.99 -7.03
C TRP A 46 -7.80 -0.87 -5.64
N ASP A 47 -8.64 0.14 -5.49
CA ASP A 47 -9.49 0.35 -4.33
C ASP A 47 -10.72 -0.55 -4.50
N ILE A 48 -10.82 -1.60 -3.69
CA ILE A 48 -11.86 -2.63 -3.82
C ILE A 48 -12.93 -2.42 -2.75
N THR A 49 -14.19 -2.61 -3.12
CA THR A 49 -15.31 -2.69 -2.19
C THR A 49 -16.02 -4.02 -2.38
N ILE A 50 -16.05 -4.84 -1.34
CA ILE A 50 -16.75 -6.13 -1.32
C ILE A 50 -18.11 -5.93 -0.67
N ASP A 51 -19.18 -6.36 -1.33
CA ASP A 51 -20.52 -6.43 -0.75
C ASP A 51 -20.72 -7.81 -0.10
N LYS A 52 -20.60 -7.84 1.23
CA LYS A 52 -20.82 -9.05 2.02
C LYS A 52 -22.17 -8.99 2.73
N GLY A 53 -23.23 -9.37 2.01
CA GLY A 53 -24.59 -9.43 2.57
C GLY A 53 -25.16 -8.05 2.91
N GLY A 54 -24.97 -7.07 2.03
CA GLY A 54 -25.39 -5.68 2.20
C GLY A 54 -24.41 -4.83 3.01
N LYS A 55 -23.36 -5.44 3.57
CA LYS A 55 -22.28 -4.72 4.25
C LYS A 55 -21.14 -4.45 3.27
N SER A 56 -20.86 -3.16 3.06
CA SER A 56 -19.70 -2.70 2.32
C SER A 56 -18.42 -2.95 3.13
N LEU A 57 -17.52 -3.76 2.60
CA LEU A 57 -16.24 -4.10 3.20
C LEU A 57 -15.10 -3.50 2.36
N PRO A 58 -14.26 -2.63 2.96
CA PRO A 58 -13.09 -2.09 2.29
C PRO A 58 -12.06 -3.16 2.01
N SER A 59 -11.39 -3.09 0.87
CA SER A 59 -10.38 -4.05 0.44
C SER A 59 -9.47 -3.41 -0.61
N TRP A 60 -8.38 -4.08 -0.96
CA TRP A 60 -7.41 -3.55 -1.91
C TRP A 60 -6.68 -4.66 -2.65
N LEU A 61 -6.33 -4.38 -3.91
CA LEU A 61 -5.60 -5.28 -4.80
C LEU A 61 -4.48 -4.53 -5.51
N GLU A 62 -3.29 -5.14 -5.56
CA GLU A 62 -2.23 -4.76 -6.50
C GLU A 62 -1.88 -5.94 -7.39
N VAL A 63 -1.79 -5.67 -8.69
CA VAL A 63 -1.30 -6.60 -9.70
C VAL A 63 -0.10 -6.00 -10.39
N GLN A 64 0.96 -6.78 -10.52
CA GLN A 64 2.22 -6.38 -11.14
C GLN A 64 2.82 -7.53 -11.93
N LYS A 65 3.83 -7.23 -12.75
CA LYS A 65 4.59 -8.27 -13.45
C LYS A 65 5.66 -8.88 -12.55
N SER A 66 5.81 -10.18 -12.64
CA SER A 66 7.05 -10.90 -12.30
C SER A 66 7.76 -11.26 -13.60
N GLY A 67 8.87 -10.57 -13.89
CA GLY A 67 9.53 -10.67 -15.18
C GLY A 67 8.67 -10.12 -16.32
N THR A 68 8.55 -10.87 -17.41
CA THR A 68 7.92 -10.40 -18.66
C THR A 68 6.52 -10.95 -18.91
N HIS A 69 6.10 -12.03 -18.23
CA HIS A 69 4.87 -12.76 -18.56
C HIS A 69 3.95 -12.98 -17.37
N THR A 70 4.48 -13.36 -16.21
CA THR A 70 3.68 -13.76 -15.05
C THR A 70 3.13 -12.54 -14.34
N LEU A 71 1.84 -12.56 -14.01
CA LEU A 71 1.24 -11.57 -13.14
C LEU A 71 1.24 -12.11 -11.71
N ILE A 72 1.70 -11.29 -10.77
CA ILE A 72 1.68 -11.55 -9.32
C ILE A 72 1.05 -10.35 -8.64
N GLY A 73 0.89 -10.40 -7.32
CA GLY A 73 0.26 -9.28 -6.65
C GLY A 73 0.25 -9.34 -5.15
N ARG A 74 -0.57 -8.47 -4.57
CA ARG A 74 -0.89 -8.43 -3.15
C ARG A 74 -2.38 -8.14 -2.98
N PHE A 75 -2.99 -8.72 -1.97
CA PHE A 75 -4.39 -8.50 -1.63
C PHE A 75 -4.55 -8.20 -0.15
N THR A 76 -5.37 -7.21 0.17
CA THR A 76 -5.78 -6.89 1.54
C THR A 76 -7.28 -7.12 1.67
N TYR A 77 -7.69 -8.06 2.52
CA TYR A 77 -9.10 -8.23 2.87
C TYR A 77 -9.51 -7.17 3.91
N ALA A 78 -10.79 -7.13 4.26
CA ALA A 78 -11.35 -6.14 5.19
C ALA A 78 -10.67 -6.09 6.57
N PHE A 79 -10.00 -7.17 6.95
CA PHE A 79 -9.14 -7.28 8.12
C PHE A 79 -7.91 -8.13 7.77
N GLY A 80 -6.97 -8.20 8.71
CA GLY A 80 -5.70 -8.90 8.50
C GLY A 80 -4.73 -8.11 7.62
N SER A 81 -3.56 -8.68 7.40
CA SER A 81 -2.48 -8.02 6.69
C SER A 81 -2.61 -8.21 5.18
N ALA A 82 -1.92 -7.37 4.41
CA ALA A 82 -1.73 -7.61 2.98
C ALA A 82 -1.04 -8.98 2.76
N ARG A 83 -1.60 -9.81 1.89
CA ARG A 83 -1.10 -11.16 1.58
C ARG A 83 -0.59 -11.22 0.14
N PRO A 84 0.52 -11.93 -0.11
CA PRO A 84 1.05 -12.10 -1.46
C PRO A 84 0.10 -12.96 -2.31
N ILE A 85 -0.08 -12.56 -3.57
CA ILE A 85 -0.68 -13.37 -4.62
C ILE A 85 0.47 -13.99 -5.42
N SER A 86 0.57 -15.31 -5.41
CA SER A 86 1.61 -16.04 -6.15
C SER A 86 1.43 -15.95 -7.66
N GLU A 87 0.19 -15.90 -8.14
CA GLU A 87 -0.14 -15.75 -9.55
C GLU A 87 -1.55 -15.18 -9.74
N VAL A 88 -1.68 -14.20 -10.64
CA VAL A 88 -2.96 -13.71 -11.16
C VAL A 88 -3.15 -14.29 -12.56
N LYS A 89 -4.10 -15.22 -12.71
CA LYS A 89 -4.28 -16.03 -13.91
C LYS A 89 -5.28 -15.39 -14.86
N PRO A 90 -4.89 -15.03 -16.09
CA PRO A 90 -5.84 -14.59 -17.11
C PRO A 90 -6.58 -15.79 -17.73
N HIS A 91 -7.90 -15.68 -17.91
CA HIS A 91 -8.72 -16.68 -18.62
C HIS A 91 -9.98 -16.01 -19.18
N ASP A 92 -10.29 -16.22 -20.47
CA ASP A 92 -11.53 -15.75 -21.11
C ASP A 92 -11.90 -14.27 -20.87
N GLY A 93 -10.90 -13.38 -20.92
CA GLY A 93 -11.08 -11.94 -20.67
C GLY A 93 -11.22 -11.55 -19.20
N LYS A 94 -11.11 -12.52 -18.28
CA LYS A 94 -11.12 -12.36 -16.83
C LYS A 94 -9.75 -12.67 -16.23
N TYR A 95 -9.67 -12.44 -14.93
CA TYR A 95 -8.54 -12.75 -14.07
C TYR A 95 -9.03 -13.52 -12.85
N SER A 96 -8.19 -14.42 -12.34
CA SER A 96 -8.45 -15.13 -11.09
C SER A 96 -7.20 -15.24 -10.21
N PHE A 97 -7.42 -15.32 -8.91
CA PHE A 97 -6.38 -15.65 -7.93
C PHE A 97 -7.03 -16.23 -6.66
N SER A 98 -6.21 -16.86 -5.82
CA SER A 98 -6.66 -17.41 -4.52
C SER A 98 -5.79 -16.88 -3.40
N ILE A 99 -6.40 -16.68 -2.23
CA ILE A 99 -5.73 -16.19 -1.02
C ILE A 99 -5.95 -17.20 0.12
N PRO A 100 -4.88 -17.76 0.72
CA PRO A 100 -5.00 -18.60 1.91
C PRO A 100 -5.53 -17.85 3.13
N LEU A 101 -6.13 -18.61 4.04
CA LEU A 101 -6.63 -18.11 5.33
C LEU A 101 -5.52 -17.45 6.15
N GLN A 102 -5.85 -16.37 6.83
CA GLN A 102 -5.03 -15.77 7.88
C GLN A 102 -5.75 -15.79 9.21
N TRP A 103 -6.92 -15.13 9.26
CA TRP A 103 -7.76 -15.02 10.46
C TRP A 103 -9.22 -15.32 10.17
N GLU A 104 -9.58 -15.46 8.90
CA GLU A 104 -10.92 -15.80 8.47
C GLU A 104 -11.33 -17.17 9.03
N GLU A 105 -12.58 -17.27 9.48
CA GLU A 105 -13.19 -18.57 9.79
C GLU A 105 -13.42 -19.37 8.52
N GLY A 106 -13.26 -20.70 8.57
CA GLY A 106 -13.49 -21.59 7.44
C GLY A 106 -12.33 -22.55 7.20
N ASN A 107 -12.39 -23.28 6.09
CA ASN A 107 -11.43 -24.36 5.77
C ASN A 107 -10.96 -24.37 4.32
N ARG A 108 -11.24 -23.29 3.56
CA ARG A 108 -10.80 -23.12 2.17
C ARG A 108 -10.21 -21.74 1.95
N ASN A 109 -9.46 -21.60 0.86
CA ASN A 109 -8.98 -20.30 0.40
C ASN A 109 -10.17 -19.41 -0.01
N MET A 110 -9.92 -18.10 0.01
CA MET A 110 -10.77 -17.16 -0.70
C MET A 110 -10.38 -17.15 -2.17
N ASP A 111 -11.34 -17.38 -3.05
CA ASP A 111 -11.13 -17.47 -4.49
C ASP A 111 -11.79 -16.28 -5.20
N PHE A 112 -11.03 -15.60 -6.06
CA PHE A 112 -11.46 -14.39 -6.74
C PHE A 112 -11.52 -14.61 -8.24
N GLU A 113 -12.57 -14.11 -8.88
CA GLU A 113 -12.68 -13.99 -10.34
C GLU A 113 -13.22 -12.60 -10.67
N PHE A 114 -12.60 -11.91 -11.63
CA PHE A 114 -13.01 -10.55 -12.00
C PHE A 114 -12.62 -10.19 -13.43
N GLU A 115 -13.28 -9.17 -13.95
CA GLU A 115 -12.93 -8.51 -15.22
C GLU A 115 -12.54 -7.06 -14.97
N VAL A 116 -11.72 -6.51 -15.89
CA VAL A 116 -11.28 -5.11 -15.85
C VAL A 116 -11.80 -4.40 -17.09
N LYS A 117 -12.48 -3.26 -16.87
CA LYS A 117 -13.01 -2.39 -17.93
C LYS A 117 -12.55 -0.95 -17.68
N GLY A 118 -11.46 -0.57 -18.35
CA GLY A 118 -10.85 0.74 -18.19
C GLY A 118 -10.27 0.94 -16.80
N GLU A 119 -10.84 1.88 -16.04
CA GLU A 119 -10.42 2.25 -14.68
C GLU A 119 -11.27 1.59 -13.58
N GLU A 120 -12.10 0.62 -13.97
CA GLU A 120 -13.00 -0.11 -13.08
C GLU A 120 -12.77 -1.62 -13.20
N LEU A 121 -13.08 -2.33 -12.12
CA LEU A 121 -13.16 -3.78 -12.11
C LEU A 121 -14.40 -4.26 -11.36
N THR A 122 -14.90 -5.43 -11.76
CA THR A 122 -16.05 -6.07 -11.14
C THR A 122 -15.81 -7.57 -11.07
N GLY A 123 -16.20 -8.20 -9.97
CA GLY A 123 -15.95 -9.62 -9.78
C GLY A 123 -16.72 -10.25 -8.64
N THR A 124 -16.35 -11.49 -8.37
CA THR A 124 -16.90 -12.32 -7.31
C THR A 124 -15.78 -12.91 -6.47
N MET A 125 -16.00 -12.95 -5.16
CA MET A 125 -15.18 -13.65 -4.19
C MET A 125 -15.99 -14.82 -3.63
N VAL A 126 -15.51 -16.04 -3.79
CA VAL A 126 -15.95 -17.18 -2.97
C VAL A 126 -15.19 -17.09 -1.66
N TYR A 127 -15.89 -16.77 -0.57
CA TYR A 127 -15.29 -16.61 0.74
C TYR A 127 -14.93 -17.98 1.36
N SER A 128 -14.25 -17.94 2.50
CA SER A 128 -13.81 -19.12 3.24
C SER A 128 -14.95 -20.00 3.79
N ASP A 129 -16.18 -19.48 3.83
CA ASP A 129 -17.41 -20.22 4.12
C ASP A 129 -18.05 -20.88 2.88
N GLY A 130 -17.48 -20.65 1.68
CA GLY A 130 -18.00 -21.13 0.40
C GLY A 130 -19.10 -20.26 -0.21
N VAL A 131 -19.54 -19.20 0.46
CA VAL A 131 -20.53 -18.26 -0.06
C VAL A 131 -19.86 -17.29 -1.04
N THR A 132 -20.56 -17.01 -2.14
CA THR A 132 -20.11 -16.05 -3.14
C THR A 132 -20.61 -14.65 -2.82
N TYR A 133 -19.70 -13.68 -2.87
CA TYR A 133 -19.96 -12.26 -2.67
C TYR A 133 -19.47 -11.47 -3.87
N HIS A 134 -20.14 -10.36 -4.17
CA HIS A 134 -19.75 -9.47 -5.26
C HIS A 134 -18.77 -8.42 -4.77
N PHE A 135 -17.87 -7.98 -5.66
CA PHE A 135 -17.05 -6.82 -5.40
C PHE A 135 -16.91 -5.95 -6.64
N THR A 136 -16.66 -4.68 -6.39
CA THR A 136 -16.33 -3.68 -7.39
C THR A 136 -15.01 -3.02 -7.00
N GLY A 137 -14.37 -2.38 -7.95
CA GLY A 137 -13.15 -1.65 -7.67
C GLY A 137 -12.89 -0.56 -8.69
N VAL A 138 -12.16 0.44 -8.25
CA VAL A 138 -11.68 1.54 -9.10
C VAL A 138 -10.17 1.64 -8.99
N ARG A 139 -9.51 2.20 -10.00
CA ARG A 139 -8.06 2.39 -9.92
C ARG A 139 -7.71 3.29 -8.74
N ALA A 140 -6.79 2.82 -7.90
CA ALA A 140 -6.31 3.59 -6.76
C ALA A 140 -5.60 4.87 -7.26
N PRO A 141 -5.89 6.04 -6.66
CA PRO A 141 -5.29 7.29 -7.10
C PRO A 141 -3.78 7.31 -6.83
N SER A 142 -3.00 7.91 -7.74
CA SER A 142 -1.54 8.00 -7.57
C SER A 142 -1.13 8.64 -6.24
N MET A 143 -1.85 9.70 -5.82
CA MET A 143 -1.60 10.47 -4.60
C MET A 143 -0.21 11.11 -4.53
N THR A 144 0.51 11.20 -5.65
CA THR A 144 1.79 11.90 -5.74
C THR A 144 1.57 13.41 -5.68
N ARG A 145 2.25 14.09 -4.75
CA ARG A 145 2.24 15.56 -4.67
C ARG A 145 3.36 16.14 -5.52
N THR A 146 3.05 17.17 -6.31
CA THR A 146 4.03 17.87 -7.15
C THR A 146 4.77 18.99 -6.42
N LYS A 147 4.31 19.37 -5.23
CA LYS A 147 4.89 20.40 -4.37
C LYS A 147 4.89 19.94 -2.92
N ALA A 148 5.87 20.42 -2.14
CA ALA A 148 5.88 20.20 -0.70
C ALA A 148 4.66 20.88 -0.05
N PRO A 149 3.98 20.23 0.92
CA PRO A 149 2.86 20.85 1.63
C PRO A 149 3.30 22.07 2.44
N VAL A 150 2.44 23.09 2.47
CA VAL A 150 2.58 24.20 3.41
C VAL A 150 1.84 23.83 4.69
N TRP A 151 2.56 23.77 5.81
CA TRP A 151 1.97 23.32 7.07
C TRP A 151 1.12 24.38 7.75
N GLY A 152 -0.02 23.95 8.28
CA GLY A 152 -0.95 24.71 9.10
C GLY A 152 -0.45 24.95 10.52
N LYS A 153 -1.37 25.36 11.40
CA LYS A 153 -1.10 25.46 12.83
C LYS A 153 -1.32 24.08 13.48
N PRO A 154 -0.50 23.68 14.46
CA PRO A 154 -0.76 22.49 15.26
C PRO A 154 -2.09 22.61 16.02
N VAL A 155 -2.84 21.50 16.06
CA VAL A 155 -4.14 21.36 16.73
C VAL A 155 -4.04 20.18 17.70
N LYS A 156 -4.39 20.42 18.97
CA LYS A 156 -4.56 19.33 19.95
C LYS A 156 -5.87 18.63 19.66
N LEU A 157 -5.81 17.37 19.24
CA LEU A 157 -7.00 16.55 19.02
C LEU A 157 -7.54 15.98 20.33
N PHE A 158 -6.68 15.76 21.32
CA PHE A 158 -7.11 15.37 22.65
C PHE A 158 -6.93 16.52 23.64
N ASN A 159 -7.99 16.84 24.38
CA ASN A 159 -8.05 17.99 25.29
C ASN A 159 -7.68 17.65 26.74
N GLY A 160 -7.46 16.37 27.06
CA GLY A 160 -7.11 15.90 28.42
C GLY A 160 -8.30 15.84 29.40
N LYS A 161 -9.53 16.09 28.95
CA LYS A 161 -10.72 16.17 29.82
C LYS A 161 -11.84 15.24 29.39
N ASP A 162 -12.08 15.14 28.09
CA ASP A 162 -13.15 14.34 27.50
C ASP A 162 -12.78 13.92 26.07
N THR A 163 -13.69 13.23 25.39
CA THR A 163 -13.54 12.78 24.00
C THR A 163 -14.23 13.74 23.01
N LYS A 164 -14.43 15.01 23.36
CA LYS A 164 -15.04 15.98 22.43
C LYS A 164 -14.21 16.10 21.14
N GLY A 165 -14.87 15.99 19.99
CA GLY A 165 -14.22 15.91 18.68
C GLY A 165 -13.92 14.48 18.23
N TRP A 166 -14.41 13.49 18.97
CA TRP A 166 -14.31 12.06 18.68
C TRP A 166 -15.64 11.35 18.89
N HIS A 167 -15.82 10.24 18.19
CA HIS A 167 -16.92 9.30 18.39
C HIS A 167 -16.39 7.86 18.33
N THR A 168 -17.21 6.91 18.78
CA THR A 168 -16.91 5.47 18.70
C THR A 168 -17.78 4.79 17.64
N ASP A 169 -17.25 3.75 17.01
CA ASP A 169 -17.97 2.90 16.05
C ASP A 169 -18.80 1.78 16.71
N GLY A 170 -18.83 1.76 18.03
CA GLY A 170 -19.57 0.81 18.85
C GLY A 170 -19.83 1.36 20.25
N LYS A 171 -20.13 0.46 21.19
CA LYS A 171 -20.35 0.83 22.60
C LYS A 171 -19.07 1.42 23.19
N ASN A 172 -19.12 2.69 23.59
CA ASN A 172 -17.95 3.38 24.12
C ASN A 172 -17.42 2.73 25.42
N GLN A 173 -16.13 2.42 25.41
CA GLN A 173 -15.32 1.99 26.55
C GLN A 173 -14.20 2.97 26.91
N TRP A 174 -14.00 4.01 26.09
CA TRP A 174 -12.95 4.99 26.30
C TRP A 174 -13.32 5.92 27.45
N VAL A 175 -12.36 6.10 28.36
CA VAL A 175 -12.47 6.99 29.51
C VAL A 175 -11.30 7.97 29.55
N VAL A 176 -11.52 9.14 30.15
CA VAL A 176 -10.45 10.10 30.41
C VAL A 176 -10.18 10.16 31.90
N GLU A 177 -8.96 9.80 32.29
CA GLU A 177 -8.53 9.75 33.69
C GLU A 177 -7.20 10.50 33.83
N SER A 178 -7.16 11.55 34.65
CA SER A 178 -5.94 12.33 34.92
C SER A 178 -5.21 12.83 33.66
N GLY A 179 -5.96 13.29 32.66
CA GLY A 179 -5.37 13.77 31.40
C GLY A 179 -4.92 12.67 30.44
N ILE A 180 -5.27 11.41 30.69
CA ILE A 180 -4.96 10.25 29.84
C ILE A 180 -6.25 9.71 29.24
N LEU A 181 -6.26 9.53 27.93
CA LEU A 181 -7.31 8.79 27.23
C LEU A 181 -7.00 7.30 27.34
N ARG A 182 -7.94 6.50 27.84
CA ARG A 182 -7.70 5.09 28.20
C ARG A 182 -8.79 4.19 27.67
N SER A 183 -8.39 3.05 27.11
CA SER A 183 -9.22 1.88 26.93
C SER A 183 -8.74 0.79 27.91
N LYS A 184 -9.61 0.35 28.82
CA LYS A 184 -9.26 -0.65 29.87
C LYS A 184 -9.39 -2.10 29.38
N HIS A 185 -10.09 -2.33 28.29
CA HIS A 185 -10.36 -3.63 27.69
C HIS A 185 -10.69 -3.44 26.21
N SER A 186 -10.71 -4.52 25.43
CA SER A 186 -11.19 -4.50 24.05
C SER A 186 -12.62 -3.95 23.95
N GLY A 187 -12.88 -3.11 22.95
CA GLY A 187 -14.18 -2.50 22.70
C GLY A 187 -14.22 -1.79 21.35
N ALA A 188 -14.87 -0.62 21.28
CA ALA A 188 -15.00 0.16 20.06
C ALA A 188 -13.72 0.90 19.67
N ASN A 189 -13.55 1.18 18.38
CA ASN A 189 -12.53 2.11 17.91
C ASN A 189 -12.90 3.55 18.25
N LEU A 190 -11.92 4.43 18.35
CA LEU A 190 -12.13 5.86 18.57
C LEU A 190 -11.71 6.65 17.33
N ILE A 191 -12.62 7.48 16.81
CA ILE A 191 -12.50 8.11 15.50
C ILE A 191 -12.66 9.62 15.65
N THR A 192 -11.77 10.42 15.04
CA THR A 192 -11.94 11.88 15.04
C THR A 192 -13.12 12.29 14.17
N ASP A 193 -13.87 13.31 14.60
CA ASP A 193 -14.93 13.90 13.78
C ASP A 193 -14.35 14.65 12.57
N GLN A 194 -13.16 15.24 12.72
CA GLN A 194 -12.45 15.93 11.66
C GLN A 194 -11.76 14.94 10.71
N LYS A 195 -11.66 15.33 9.44
CA LYS A 195 -10.93 14.59 8.40
C LYS A 195 -9.74 15.39 7.92
N PHE A 196 -8.66 14.70 7.58
CA PHE A 196 -7.37 15.27 7.21
C PHE A 196 -6.88 14.69 5.89
N SER A 197 -6.20 15.51 5.10
CA SER A 197 -5.49 15.07 3.90
C SER A 197 -4.01 14.81 4.25
N ASP A 198 -3.10 15.70 3.86
CA ASP A 198 -1.70 15.64 4.27
C ASP A 198 -1.52 16.26 5.67
N PHE A 199 -0.72 15.64 6.54
CA PHE A 199 -0.51 16.13 7.91
C PHE A 199 0.79 15.65 8.55
N LYS A 200 1.18 16.32 9.63
CA LYS A 200 2.07 15.78 10.65
C LYS A 200 1.29 15.40 11.89
N LEU A 201 1.59 14.27 12.52
CA LEU A 201 0.96 13.79 13.74
C LEU A 201 2.03 13.51 14.79
N HIS A 202 1.87 14.07 15.97
CA HIS A 202 2.53 13.63 17.19
C HIS A 202 1.51 12.90 18.05
N ILE A 203 1.86 11.72 18.55
CA ILE A 203 1.01 10.93 19.44
C ILE A 203 1.86 10.15 20.44
N GLU A 204 1.47 10.21 21.71
CA GLU A 204 2.07 9.41 22.78
C GLU A 204 1.11 8.32 23.25
N PHE A 205 1.65 7.14 23.51
CA PHE A 205 0.86 5.98 23.92
C PHE A 205 1.64 5.07 24.85
N ARG A 206 0.90 4.22 25.57
CA ARG A 206 1.45 3.19 26.44
C ARG A 206 0.50 2.00 26.44
N TYR A 207 1.02 0.82 26.13
CA TYR A 207 0.28 -0.43 26.17
C TYR A 207 0.64 -1.29 27.39
N GLN A 208 -0.27 -2.21 27.75
CA GLN A 208 0.02 -3.29 28.68
C GLN A 208 0.71 -4.46 27.99
N LYS A 209 1.26 -5.40 28.78
CA LYS A 209 1.92 -6.60 28.27
C LYS A 209 0.96 -7.40 27.38
N GLY A 210 1.40 -7.78 26.19
CA GLY A 210 0.61 -8.55 25.21
C GLY A 210 -0.55 -7.79 24.55
N SER A 211 -0.66 -6.47 24.76
CA SER A 211 -1.73 -5.67 24.16
C SER A 211 -1.39 -5.26 22.71
N ASN A 212 -2.44 -5.02 21.93
CA ASN A 212 -2.39 -4.58 20.55
C ASN A 212 -3.43 -3.47 20.31
N SER A 213 -3.08 -2.52 19.45
CA SER A 213 -3.82 -1.33 19.04
C SER A 213 -3.18 -0.83 17.73
N GLY A 214 -3.64 0.30 17.22
CA GLY A 214 -3.17 0.84 15.96
C GLY A 214 -3.60 2.28 15.79
N VAL A 215 -2.77 3.06 15.10
CA VAL A 215 -3.08 4.44 14.73
C VAL A 215 -3.30 4.49 13.22
N TYR A 216 -4.57 4.55 12.81
CA TYR A 216 -4.97 4.57 11.41
C TYR A 216 -4.93 5.99 10.88
N LEU A 217 -4.00 6.23 9.96
CA LEU A 217 -3.87 7.47 9.23
C LEU A 217 -4.98 7.55 8.18
N ARG A 218 -5.76 8.63 8.21
CA ARG A 218 -6.94 8.82 7.36
C ARG A 218 -7.98 7.68 7.50
N GLY A 219 -7.95 6.93 8.61
CA GLY A 219 -8.81 5.77 8.83
C GLY A 219 -8.48 4.57 7.94
N ARG A 220 -7.31 4.56 7.28
CA ARG A 220 -6.99 3.60 6.20
C ARG A 220 -5.62 2.94 6.31
N TYR A 221 -4.64 3.63 6.89
CA TYR A 221 -3.28 3.11 6.99
C TYR A 221 -2.86 2.97 8.44
N GLU A 222 -2.87 1.74 8.94
CA GLU A 222 -2.49 1.44 10.31
C GLU A 222 -0.98 1.57 10.52
N VAL A 223 -0.59 2.48 11.40
CA VAL A 223 0.72 2.43 12.07
C VAL A 223 0.57 1.56 13.31
N GLN A 224 1.26 0.43 13.31
CA GLN A 224 1.05 -0.62 14.31
C GLN A 224 1.47 -0.21 15.72
N VAL A 225 0.63 -0.52 16.72
CA VAL A 225 0.90 -0.34 18.16
C VAL A 225 0.70 -1.68 18.86
N ILE A 226 1.77 -2.47 18.95
CA ILE A 226 1.73 -3.82 19.54
C ILE A 226 2.90 -4.05 20.49
N ASP A 227 2.70 -4.87 21.53
CA ASP A 227 3.79 -5.37 22.36
C ASP A 227 4.64 -6.43 21.63
N THR A 228 5.52 -5.98 20.74
CA THR A 228 6.42 -6.86 19.98
C THR A 228 7.44 -7.61 20.84
N LYS A 229 7.72 -7.18 22.08
CA LYS A 229 8.75 -7.81 22.92
C LYS A 229 8.26 -9.07 23.61
N THR A 230 6.98 -9.12 23.98
CA THR A 230 6.43 -10.24 24.74
C THR A 230 5.09 -10.77 24.22
N GLY A 231 4.54 -10.14 23.20
CA GLY A 231 3.39 -10.66 22.45
C GLY A 231 3.78 -11.83 21.55
N GLU A 232 2.77 -12.39 20.90
CA GLU A 232 2.95 -13.50 19.97
C GLU A 232 3.84 -13.11 18.78
N PRO A 233 4.63 -14.06 18.23
CA PRO A 233 5.46 -13.79 17.06
C PRO A 233 4.62 -13.38 15.85
N GLU A 234 4.93 -12.20 15.30
CA GLU A 234 4.32 -11.66 14.08
C GLU A 234 5.39 -11.42 13.01
N PRO A 235 5.06 -11.51 11.70
CA PRO A 235 5.91 -11.01 10.63
C PRO A 235 6.38 -9.58 10.88
N ILE A 236 7.59 -9.22 10.45
CA ILE A 236 8.18 -7.91 10.76
C ILE A 236 7.36 -6.72 10.23
N ASN A 237 6.59 -6.91 9.17
CA ASN A 237 5.64 -5.95 8.61
C ASN A 237 4.30 -5.86 9.38
N ASN A 238 4.13 -6.64 10.45
CA ASN A 238 2.99 -6.62 11.36
C ASN A 238 3.38 -6.19 12.78
N GLN A 239 4.65 -5.88 13.02
CA GLN A 239 5.19 -5.50 14.33
C GLN A 239 5.13 -3.98 14.58
N PHE A 240 5.48 -3.57 15.80
CA PHE A 240 5.50 -2.18 16.25
C PHE A 240 6.14 -1.24 15.22
N SER A 241 5.47 -0.11 14.92
CA SER A 241 5.85 0.89 13.92
C SER A 241 5.79 0.48 12.45
N ALA A 242 5.38 -0.76 12.13
CA ALA A 242 5.10 -1.11 10.75
C ALA A 242 3.88 -0.35 10.22
N ILE A 243 3.85 -0.10 8.91
CA ILE A 243 2.57 0.04 8.22
C ILE A 243 2.03 -1.37 8.02
N TYR A 244 0.97 -1.72 8.76
CA TYR A 244 0.53 -3.10 8.95
C TYR A 244 0.37 -3.86 7.62
N GLY A 245 1.06 -4.99 7.49
CA GLY A 245 1.08 -5.82 6.29
C GLY A 245 1.96 -5.32 5.14
N PHE A 246 2.49 -4.09 5.18
CA PHE A 246 3.24 -3.51 4.07
C PHE A 246 4.69 -3.16 4.39
N LEU A 247 4.92 -2.21 5.29
CA LEU A 247 6.22 -1.57 5.46
C LEU A 247 6.79 -1.90 6.84
N PRO A 248 7.80 -2.75 6.95
CA PRO A 248 8.46 -2.99 8.23
C PRO A 248 9.29 -1.78 8.67
N PRO A 249 9.43 -1.53 9.98
CA PRO A 249 10.41 -0.56 10.46
C PRO A 249 11.83 -1.04 10.14
N ASN A 250 12.73 -0.13 9.75
CA ASN A 250 14.14 -0.46 9.52
C ASN A 250 14.90 -0.77 10.83
N LYS A 251 14.31 -0.43 11.97
CA LYS A 251 14.86 -0.64 13.31
C LYS A 251 13.72 -0.76 14.32
N MET A 252 13.75 -1.81 15.14
CA MET A 252 12.77 -1.98 16.21
C MET A 252 13.08 -1.05 17.38
N MET A 253 12.19 -0.08 17.61
CA MET A 253 12.36 0.96 18.64
C MET A 253 11.33 0.86 19.77
N ALA A 254 10.64 -0.28 19.91
CA ALA A 254 9.67 -0.52 20.97
C ALA A 254 10.32 -0.49 22.37
N LYS A 255 9.74 0.29 23.28
CA LYS A 255 10.01 0.22 24.72
C LYS A 255 9.26 -0.95 25.35
N ASN A 256 9.50 -1.23 26.63
CA ASN A 256 8.78 -2.29 27.32
C ASN A 256 7.32 -1.89 27.58
N ALA A 257 6.46 -2.89 27.78
CA ALA A 257 5.09 -2.65 28.22
C ALA A 257 5.07 -1.80 29.51
N GLY A 258 4.11 -0.87 29.59
CA GLY A 258 4.03 0.09 30.70
C GLY A 258 4.89 1.36 30.54
N GLU A 259 5.76 1.44 29.54
CA GLU A 259 6.52 2.66 29.24
C GLU A 259 5.78 3.54 28.23
N TRP A 260 5.89 4.87 28.39
CA TRP A 260 5.39 5.81 27.40
C TRP A 260 6.27 5.83 26.16
N GLN A 261 5.62 5.73 25.01
CA GLN A 261 6.20 5.75 23.69
C GLN A 261 5.61 6.88 22.86
N SER A 262 6.31 7.27 21.80
CA SER A 262 5.83 8.32 20.90
C SER A 262 6.04 7.96 19.45
N TYR A 263 5.10 8.41 18.62
CA TYR A 263 5.27 8.54 17.18
C TYR A 263 5.21 10.00 16.77
N ASP A 264 6.18 10.40 15.93
CA ASP A 264 6.08 11.57 15.07
C ASP A 264 5.96 11.08 13.63
N ILE A 265 4.81 11.32 13.02
CA ILE A 265 4.43 10.80 11.71
C ILE A 265 4.24 11.98 10.76
N THR A 266 4.80 11.89 9.56
CA THR A 266 4.48 12.81 8.47
C THR A 266 3.88 12.01 7.33
N LEU A 267 2.67 12.37 6.90
CA LEU A 267 1.97 11.78 5.76
C LEU A 267 1.72 12.84 4.69
N VAL A 268 2.26 12.61 3.49
CA VAL A 268 2.09 13.49 2.32
C VAL A 268 1.66 12.63 1.13
N GLY A 269 0.39 12.74 0.73
CA GLY A 269 -0.20 11.75 -0.18
C GLY A 269 -0.15 10.35 0.44
N ARG A 270 0.69 9.46 -0.12
CA ARG A 270 1.00 8.14 0.44
C ARG A 270 2.44 8.00 0.93
N LEU A 271 3.25 9.06 0.87
CA LEU A 271 4.59 9.03 1.43
C LEU A 271 4.52 9.22 2.95
N VAL A 272 5.01 8.22 3.68
CA VAL A 272 5.02 8.23 5.14
C VAL A 272 6.45 8.24 5.69
N THR A 273 6.67 9.08 6.69
CA THR A 273 7.83 9.03 7.57
C THR A 273 7.33 8.77 8.98
N ILE A 274 7.96 7.82 9.68
CA ILE A 274 7.65 7.49 11.07
C ILE A 274 8.93 7.58 11.89
N VAL A 275 8.89 8.42 12.92
CA VAL A 275 9.90 8.52 13.96
C VAL A 275 9.30 7.92 15.23
N ALA A 276 9.84 6.79 15.67
CA ALA A 276 9.42 6.10 16.88
C ALA A 276 10.44 6.36 17.99
N ASN A 277 9.99 6.90 19.12
CA ASN A 277 10.83 7.18 20.28
C ASN A 277 12.09 8.00 19.93
N GLY A 278 11.94 9.00 19.06
CA GLY A 278 13.03 9.88 18.61
C GLY A 278 13.94 9.30 17.52
N THR A 279 13.70 8.08 17.04
CA THR A 279 14.48 7.45 15.96
C THR A 279 13.60 7.23 14.72
N MET A 280 14.07 7.66 13.55
CA MET A 280 13.37 7.43 12.29
C MET A 280 13.44 5.95 11.90
N VAL A 281 12.27 5.31 11.82
CA VAL A 281 12.13 3.87 11.53
C VAL A 281 11.55 3.58 10.16
N ILE A 282 10.81 4.55 9.59
CA ILE A 282 10.35 4.54 8.19
C ILE A 282 10.64 5.94 7.61
N CYS A 283 11.30 6.01 6.46
CA CYS A 283 11.72 7.27 5.83
C CYS A 283 11.10 7.41 4.44
N GLN A 284 10.14 8.33 4.29
CA GLN A 284 9.47 8.69 3.02
C GLN A 284 9.12 7.48 2.14
N GLN A 285 8.61 6.42 2.73
CA GLN A 285 8.19 5.22 1.99
C GLN A 285 6.77 5.42 1.46
N GLU A 286 6.49 4.94 0.26
CA GLU A 286 5.12 4.91 -0.28
C GLU A 286 4.33 3.78 0.37
N ILE A 287 3.20 4.10 1.00
CA ILE A 287 2.23 3.12 1.47
C ILE A 287 1.54 2.51 0.25
N PRO A 288 1.64 1.19 0.00
CA PRO A 288 1.09 0.58 -1.21
C PRO A 288 -0.42 0.76 -1.36
N GLY A 289 -1.18 0.55 -0.29
CA GLY A 289 -2.64 0.68 -0.26
C GLY A 289 -3.19 0.66 1.15
N ILE A 290 -4.52 0.59 1.30
CA ILE A 290 -5.16 0.52 2.62
C ILE A 290 -4.77 -0.78 3.36
N THR A 291 -4.65 -0.68 4.68
CA THR A 291 -4.42 -1.84 5.57
C THR A 291 -5.77 -2.50 5.93
N GLY A 292 -5.74 -3.73 6.44
CA GLY A 292 -6.92 -4.31 7.08
C GLY A 292 -7.41 -3.41 8.20
N GLY A 293 -8.72 -3.40 8.46
CA GLY A 293 -9.36 -2.51 9.43
C GLY A 293 -9.63 -1.09 8.91
N ALA A 294 -9.33 -0.80 7.64
CA ALA A 294 -9.69 0.48 7.02
C ALA A 294 -11.21 0.70 7.03
N ILE A 295 -11.63 1.97 7.19
CA ILE A 295 -13.06 2.33 7.26
C ILE A 295 -13.74 2.41 5.89
N ASP A 296 -12.96 2.69 4.84
CA ASP A 296 -13.37 2.75 3.44
C ASP A 296 -12.14 2.59 2.52
N SER A 297 -12.37 2.29 1.25
CA SER A 297 -11.31 2.15 0.24
C SER A 297 -11.05 3.46 -0.52
N LYS A 298 -11.42 4.62 0.01
CA LYS A 298 -11.35 5.89 -0.73
C LYS A 298 -10.02 6.59 -0.49
N GLU A 299 -8.92 6.00 -0.95
CA GLU A 299 -7.55 6.48 -0.68
C GLU A 299 -7.32 7.95 -1.08
N GLY A 300 -8.06 8.44 -2.07
CA GLY A 300 -7.98 9.82 -2.55
C GLY A 300 -8.59 10.88 -1.62
N GLU A 301 -9.52 10.48 -0.74
CA GLU A 301 -10.29 11.41 0.08
C GLU A 301 -9.57 11.73 1.41
N PRO A 302 -9.78 12.93 1.98
CA PRO A 302 -9.47 13.18 3.38
C PRO A 302 -10.17 12.15 4.28
N GLY A 303 -9.51 11.76 5.38
CA GLY A 303 -10.05 10.77 6.32
C GLY A 303 -9.71 11.12 7.77
N PRO A 304 -10.42 10.52 8.75
CA PRO A 304 -10.20 10.79 10.16
C PRO A 304 -8.88 10.17 10.66
N LEU A 305 -8.44 10.49 11.87
CA LEU A 305 -7.61 9.54 12.62
C LEU A 305 -8.53 8.52 13.28
N LEU A 306 -8.13 7.26 13.26
CA LEU A 306 -8.80 6.19 14.00
C LEU A 306 -7.79 5.50 14.91
N ILE A 307 -8.17 5.28 16.16
CA ILE A 307 -7.43 4.54 17.16
C ILE A 307 -8.11 3.20 17.38
N GLN A 308 -7.39 2.11 17.11
CA GLN A 308 -7.91 0.77 17.27
C GLN A 308 -8.08 0.44 18.77
N GLY A 309 -9.29 0.04 19.15
CA GLY A 309 -9.67 -0.16 20.55
C GLY A 309 -10.11 -1.58 20.91
N ASP A 310 -10.10 -2.50 19.95
CA ASP A 310 -10.66 -3.85 20.04
C ASP A 310 -9.61 -4.96 20.35
N HIS A 311 -8.31 -4.64 20.39
CA HIS A 311 -7.24 -5.63 20.57
C HIS A 311 -6.45 -5.53 21.89
N GLY A 312 -6.95 -4.77 22.87
CA GLY A 312 -6.47 -4.81 24.25
C GLY A 312 -6.43 -3.46 24.97
N PRO A 313 -5.94 -3.43 26.22
CA PRO A 313 -5.82 -2.19 26.99
C PRO A 313 -4.73 -1.27 26.44
N ILE A 314 -5.04 0.03 26.31
CA ILE A 314 -4.15 1.03 25.74
C ILE A 314 -4.42 2.42 26.34
N ASP A 315 -3.35 3.16 26.60
CA ASP A 315 -3.37 4.55 27.04
C ASP A 315 -2.81 5.46 25.93
N TYR A 316 -3.42 6.63 25.75
CA TYR A 316 -2.98 7.70 24.85
C TYR A 316 -2.94 9.05 25.55
N ARG A 317 -2.02 9.92 25.12
CA ARG A 317 -1.99 11.34 25.46
C ARG A 317 -1.29 12.14 24.36
N ASN A 318 -1.31 13.47 24.48
CA ASN A 318 -0.56 14.37 23.58
C ASN A 318 -0.81 14.08 22.09
N ILE A 319 -2.07 13.97 21.68
CA ILE A 319 -2.44 13.79 20.28
C ILE A 319 -2.51 15.16 19.61
N ILE A 320 -1.52 15.47 18.78
CA ILE A 320 -1.35 16.78 18.14
C ILE A 320 -1.18 16.58 16.64
N ILE A 321 -2.05 17.20 15.84
CA ILE A 321 -1.99 17.15 14.38
C ILE A 321 -1.65 18.53 13.82
N THR A 322 -0.81 18.58 12.79
CA THR A 322 -0.54 19.79 11.99
C THR A 322 -0.97 19.51 10.55
N PRO A 323 -2.20 19.87 10.16
CA PRO A 323 -2.68 19.63 8.79
C PRO A 323 -1.96 20.54 7.80
N ALA A 324 -1.86 20.11 6.54
CA ALA A 324 -1.48 21.00 5.44
C ALA A 324 -2.56 22.08 5.19
N LYS A 325 -2.13 23.24 4.67
CA LYS A 325 -2.98 24.34 4.21
C LYS A 325 -3.34 24.18 2.73
#